data_AF-A0A932VAZ5-F1
#
_entry.id   AF-A0A932VAZ5-F1
#
_cell.length_a   1.000
_cell.length_b   1.000
_cell.length_c   1.000
_cell.angle_alpha   90.00
_cell.angle_beta   90.00
_cell.angle_gamma   90.00
#
_symmetry.space_group_name_H-M   'P 1'
#
loop_
_entity.id
_entity.type
_entity.pdbx_description
1 polymer ?
#
loop_
_entity_poly.entity_id
_entity_poly.type
_entity_poly.pdbx_seq_one_letter_code
_entity_poly.pdbx_strand_id
1 'polypeptide(L)'
;MRRLLLLLLLISYPCLMEAQTIYLKPSEALKIIFHDSKEITQEEKVLNDVQKQEIEKKIGYKLSKTAWKFYVAKSGAKIDGYAVIDSEVGKTEPITFLTTIHPDGSVKEVEILVYREPQGSEVHEKRFLKQYEKKKSTDPIRVGQDITNISGATISAHSVSNGVKRDLILWDLFYGSK
;
A
#
# COMPACT_ATOMS: atom_id res chain seq x y z
N MET A 1 -0.20 59.30 -32.61
CA MET A 1 0.72 58.54 -31.73
C MET A 1 0.05 58.32 -30.38
N ARG A 2 -0.55 57.16 -30.14
CA ARG A 2 -1.06 56.76 -28.81
C ARG A 2 -0.50 55.38 -28.51
N ARG A 3 0.56 55.31 -27.72
CA ARG A 3 1.15 54.07 -27.22
C ARG A 3 0.25 53.58 -26.08
N LEU A 4 -0.51 52.51 -26.33
CA LEU A 4 -1.29 51.81 -25.31
C LEU A 4 -0.33 50.85 -24.58
N LEU A 5 -0.02 51.16 -23.32
CA LEU A 5 0.78 50.31 -22.44
C LEU A 5 -0.08 49.11 -22.02
N LEU A 6 0.25 47.90 -22.49
CA LEU A 6 -0.32 46.65 -21.98
C LEU A 6 0.40 46.29 -20.68
N LEU A 7 -0.29 46.46 -19.55
CA LEU A 7 0.16 46.02 -18.24
C LEU A 7 -0.14 44.52 -18.12
N LEU A 8 0.90 43.69 -18.22
CA LEU A 8 0.81 42.23 -18.08
C LEU A 8 0.72 41.89 -16.58
N LEU A 9 -0.49 41.60 -16.10
CA LEU A 9 -0.72 41.15 -14.73
C LEU A 9 -0.28 39.69 -14.62
N LEU A 10 0.90 39.45 -14.05
CA LEU A 10 1.37 38.12 -13.64
C LEU A 10 0.46 37.62 -12.49
N ILE A 11 -0.60 36.91 -12.83
CA ILE A 11 -1.38 36.16 -11.85
C ILE A 11 -0.51 34.99 -11.40
N SER A 12 0.14 35.14 -10.24
CA SER A 12 0.76 34.03 -9.53
C SER A 12 -0.37 33.07 -9.12
N TYR A 13 -0.57 32.00 -9.89
CA TYR A 13 -1.41 30.91 -9.44
C TYR A 13 -0.81 30.37 -8.14
N PRO A 14 -1.53 30.40 -7.01
CA PRO A 14 -1.06 29.70 -5.83
C PRO A 14 -0.86 28.25 -6.21
N CYS A 15 0.35 27.74 -6.03
CA CYS A 15 0.64 26.32 -6.06
C CYS A 15 -0.29 25.68 -5.04
N LEU A 16 -1.29 24.95 -5.51
CA LEU A 16 -2.12 24.13 -4.65
C LEU A 16 -1.18 23.17 -3.93
N MET A 17 -0.88 23.48 -2.67
CA MET A 17 -0.26 22.53 -1.76
C MET A 17 -1.26 21.40 -1.60
N GLU A 18 -1.07 20.32 -2.34
CA GLU A 18 -1.76 19.06 -2.07
C GLU A 18 -1.52 18.69 -0.61
N ALA A 19 -2.61 18.46 0.13
CA ALA A 19 -2.54 18.07 1.53
C ALA A 19 -1.95 16.66 1.61
N GLN A 20 -0.61 16.56 1.68
CA GLN A 20 0.10 15.32 1.93
C GLN A 20 0.37 15.19 3.43
N THR A 21 -0.12 14.11 4.03
CA THR A 21 0.24 13.67 5.37
C THR A 21 1.22 12.51 5.26
N ILE A 22 2.44 12.70 5.78
CA ILE A 22 3.41 11.62 5.96
C ILE A 22 3.29 11.13 7.39
N TYR A 23 2.69 9.97 7.58
CA TYR A 23 2.58 9.33 8.90
C TYR A 23 3.91 8.69 9.29
N LEU A 24 4.57 8.03 8.35
CA LEU A 24 5.86 7.39 8.55
C LEU A 24 6.61 7.25 7.23
N LYS A 25 7.92 7.54 7.22
CA LYS A 25 8.71 7.34 6.00
C LYS A 25 8.90 5.85 5.72
N PRO A 26 8.83 5.40 4.45
CA PRO A 26 9.00 3.98 4.13
C PRO A 26 10.29 3.35 4.65
N SER A 27 11.40 4.08 4.60
CA SER A 27 12.71 3.61 5.11
C SER A 27 12.77 3.53 6.64
N GLU A 28 12.00 4.36 7.35
CA GLU A 28 11.89 4.32 8.81
C GLU A 28 10.94 3.18 9.24
N ALA A 29 9.86 2.96 8.50
CA ALA A 29 8.89 1.89 8.76
C ALA A 29 9.53 0.50 8.78
N LEU A 30 10.36 0.18 7.78
CA LEU A 30 11.06 -1.10 7.72
C LEU A 30 12.01 -1.31 8.91
N LYS A 31 12.70 -0.25 9.35
CA LYS A 31 13.59 -0.32 10.52
C LYS A 31 12.83 -0.57 11.81
N ILE A 32 11.64 0.03 11.96
CA ILE A 32 10.79 -0.16 13.14
C ILE A 32 10.23 -1.58 13.17
N ILE A 33 9.68 -2.05 12.05
CA ILE A 33 8.99 -3.35 11.97
C ILE A 33 9.96 -4.54 12.10
N PHE A 34 11.18 -4.38 11.59
CA PHE A 34 12.22 -5.41 11.60
C PHE A 34 13.43 -5.03 12.48
N HIS A 35 13.20 -4.28 13.57
CA HIS A 35 14.27 -3.86 14.48
C HIS A 35 15.06 -5.02 15.10
N ASP A 36 14.41 -6.18 15.27
CA ASP A 36 15.03 -7.41 15.81
C ASP A 36 15.71 -8.27 14.75
N SER A 37 15.54 -7.97 13.46
CA SER A 37 16.13 -8.76 12.37
C SER A 37 17.56 -8.32 12.10
N LYS A 38 18.43 -9.30 11.80
CA LYS A 38 19.85 -9.02 11.50
C LYS A 38 20.07 -8.42 10.11
N GLU A 39 19.23 -8.80 9.16
CA GLU A 39 19.36 -8.39 7.77
C GLU A 39 17.98 -8.15 7.15
N ILE A 40 17.90 -7.14 6.28
CA ILE A 40 16.74 -6.85 5.44
C ILE A 40 17.23 -6.77 3.99
N THR A 41 16.79 -7.71 3.15
CA THR A 41 17.11 -7.73 1.71
C THR A 41 15.91 -7.29 0.89
N GLN A 42 16.13 -6.49 -0.15
CA GLN A 42 15.09 -6.14 -1.11
C GLN A 42 15.13 -7.12 -2.29
N GLU A 43 14.01 -7.75 -2.58
CA GLU A 43 13.81 -8.64 -3.72
C GLU A 43 12.76 -8.05 -4.66
N GLU A 44 13.11 -7.86 -5.93
CA GLU A 44 12.13 -7.51 -6.96
C GLU A 44 11.48 -8.76 -7.52
N LYS A 45 10.15 -8.81 -7.49
CA LYS A 45 9.35 -9.92 -8.00
C LYS A 45 8.54 -9.44 -9.20
N VAL A 46 8.76 -10.09 -10.34
CA VAL A 46 8.14 -9.76 -11.62
C VAL A 46 7.19 -10.89 -12.01
N LEU A 47 5.96 -10.53 -12.33
CA LEU A 47 4.96 -11.45 -12.87
C LEU A 47 5.21 -11.69 -14.36
N ASN A 48 5.11 -12.95 -14.78
CA ASN A 48 4.90 -13.26 -16.19
C ASN A 48 3.43 -13.07 -16.59
N ASP A 49 3.14 -13.16 -17.89
CA ASP A 49 1.80 -12.92 -18.42
C ASP A 49 0.73 -13.88 -17.89
N VAL A 50 1.09 -15.15 -17.68
CA VAL A 50 0.18 -16.16 -17.13
C VAL A 50 -0.17 -15.82 -15.68
N GLN A 51 0.84 -15.57 -14.85
CA GLN A 51 0.66 -15.17 -13.45
C GLN A 51 -0.15 -13.87 -13.33
N LYS A 52 0.11 -12.89 -14.20
CA LYS A 52 -0.66 -11.64 -14.27
C LYS A 52 -2.14 -11.94 -14.52
N GLN A 53 -2.46 -12.74 -15.52
CA GLN A 53 -3.85 -13.07 -15.86
C GLN A 53 -4.56 -13.84 -14.73
N GLU A 54 -3.86 -14.78 -14.08
CA GLU A 54 -4.40 -15.51 -12.94
C GLU A 54 -4.70 -14.60 -11.75
N ILE A 55 -3.80 -13.69 -11.43
CA ILE A 55 -4.00 -12.72 -10.34
C ILE A 55 -5.14 -11.75 -10.68
N GLU A 56 -5.17 -11.19 -11.90
CA GLU A 56 -6.25 -10.31 -12.35
C GLU A 56 -7.62 -10.98 -12.24
N LYS A 57 -7.71 -12.27 -12.57
CA LYS A 57 -8.93 -13.07 -12.41
C LYS A 57 -9.33 -13.24 -10.94
N LYS A 58 -8.36 -13.42 -10.03
CA LYS A 58 -8.61 -13.56 -8.58
C LYS A 58 -9.06 -12.26 -7.93
N ILE A 59 -8.45 -11.13 -8.30
CA ILE A 59 -8.73 -9.82 -7.70
C ILE A 59 -9.88 -9.07 -8.36
N GLY A 60 -10.23 -9.42 -9.61
CA GLY A 60 -11.36 -8.82 -10.34
C GLY A 60 -11.08 -7.47 -10.98
N TYR A 61 -9.81 -7.05 -11.06
CA TYR A 61 -9.38 -5.81 -11.72
C TYR A 61 -8.03 -5.98 -12.41
N LYS A 62 -7.70 -5.05 -13.31
CA LYS A 62 -6.44 -5.05 -14.07
C LYS A 62 -5.28 -4.49 -13.27
N LEU A 63 -4.13 -5.15 -13.37
CA LEU A 63 -2.91 -4.68 -12.72
C LEU A 63 -2.25 -3.58 -13.56
N SER A 64 -1.96 -2.44 -12.92
CA SER A 64 -1.27 -1.32 -13.55
C SER A 64 0.24 -1.53 -13.70
N LYS A 65 0.81 -2.48 -12.95
CA LYS A 65 2.23 -2.86 -12.98
C LYS A 65 2.40 -4.37 -12.92
N THR A 66 3.60 -4.86 -13.20
CA THR A 66 3.96 -6.29 -13.17
C THR A 66 5.09 -6.61 -12.20
N ALA A 67 5.66 -5.60 -11.53
CA ALA A 67 6.78 -5.77 -10.61
C ALA A 67 6.46 -5.19 -9.21
N TRP A 68 6.87 -5.91 -8.18
CA TRP A 68 6.75 -5.50 -6.77
C TRP A 68 8.07 -5.71 -6.05
N LYS A 69 8.36 -4.81 -5.11
CA LYS A 69 9.52 -4.93 -4.22
C LYS A 69 9.06 -5.53 -2.90
N PHE A 70 9.58 -6.71 -2.60
CA PHE A 70 9.44 -7.35 -1.30
C PHE A 70 10.70 -7.06 -0.48
N TYR A 71 10.51 -6.79 0.80
CA TYR A 71 11.56 -6.74 1.79
C TYR A 71 11.52 -8.03 2.59
N VAL A 72 12.62 -8.77 2.64
CA VAL A 72 12.74 -10.04 3.34
C VAL A 72 13.66 -9.83 4.53
N ALA A 73 13.13 -10.02 5.74
CA ALA A 73 13.87 -9.86 6.97
C ALA A 73 14.34 -11.22 7.49
N LYS A 74 15.61 -11.32 7.88
CA LYS A 74 16.26 -12.58 8.28
C LYS A 74 17.13 -12.42 9.52
N SER A 75 17.22 -13.50 10.28
CA SER A 75 18.16 -13.68 11.40
C SER A 75 18.94 -14.97 11.19
N GLY A 76 20.04 -14.87 10.42
CA GLY A 76 20.79 -16.04 9.96
C GLY A 76 19.99 -16.82 8.91
N ALA A 77 19.82 -18.13 9.11
CA ALA A 77 19.05 -18.97 8.19
C ALA A 77 17.52 -18.84 8.34
N LYS A 78 17.05 -18.20 9.42
CA LYS A 78 15.62 -18.03 9.71
C LYS A 78 15.08 -16.78 9.00
N ILE A 79 13.94 -16.91 8.35
CA ILE A 79 13.13 -15.78 7.87
C ILE A 79 12.27 -15.29 9.03
N ASP A 80 12.42 -14.02 9.38
CA ASP A 80 11.65 -13.38 10.45
C ASP A 80 10.32 -12.82 9.93
N GLY A 81 10.29 -12.42 8.66
CA GLY A 81 9.09 -11.97 7.99
C GLY A 81 9.37 -11.32 6.63
N TYR A 82 8.29 -10.83 6.04
CA TYR A 82 8.28 -10.15 4.76
C TYR A 82 7.55 -8.83 4.90
N ALA A 83 7.86 -7.87 4.04
CA ALA A 83 7.08 -6.66 3.93
C ALA A 83 6.96 -6.19 2.48
N VAL A 84 5.84 -5.55 2.17
CA VAL A 84 5.58 -4.92 0.87
C VAL A 84 5.15 -3.49 1.13
N ILE A 85 5.84 -2.54 0.50
CA ILE A 85 5.37 -1.15 0.43
C ILE A 85 4.66 -1.02 -0.91
N ASP A 86 3.35 -0.81 -0.88
CA ASP A 86 2.54 -0.66 -2.09
C ASP A 86 1.73 0.65 -2.06
N SER A 87 1.07 0.95 -3.16
CA SER A 87 0.19 2.11 -3.27
C SER A 87 -1.01 1.81 -4.13
N GLU A 88 -2.17 2.22 -3.64
CA GLU A 88 -3.45 2.16 -4.35
C GLU A 88 -4.03 3.56 -4.50
N VAL A 89 -4.64 3.85 -5.64
CA VAL A 89 -5.34 5.12 -5.83
C VAL A 89 -6.56 5.14 -4.91
N GLY A 90 -6.68 6.20 -4.11
CA GLY A 90 -7.88 6.50 -3.34
C GLY A 90 -8.98 7.04 -4.26
N LYS A 91 -9.45 8.25 -3.98
CA LYS A 91 -10.37 8.97 -4.86
C LYS A 91 -9.66 9.50 -6.12
N THR A 92 -8.47 10.07 -5.94
CA THR A 92 -7.65 10.69 -7.00
C THR A 92 -6.16 10.48 -6.77
N GLU A 93 -5.70 10.38 -5.52
CA GLU A 93 -4.29 10.32 -5.17
C GLU A 93 -3.90 8.96 -4.58
N PRO A 94 -2.63 8.54 -4.69
CA PRO A 94 -2.18 7.29 -4.12
C PRO A 94 -2.14 7.33 -2.59
N ILE A 95 -2.62 6.25 -2.00
CA ILE A 95 -2.45 5.89 -0.59
C ILE A 95 -1.28 4.92 -0.51
N THR A 96 -0.18 5.32 0.12
CA THR A 96 1.00 4.47 0.29
C THR A 96 0.92 3.76 1.64
N PHE A 97 0.98 2.44 1.63
CA PHE A 97 0.87 1.61 2.83
C PHE A 97 1.91 0.50 2.83
N LEU A 98 2.09 -0.10 4.00
CA LEU A 98 3.01 -1.19 4.26
C LEU A 98 2.23 -2.40 4.75
N THR A 99 2.39 -3.54 4.09
CA THR A 99 1.86 -4.83 4.54
C THR A 99 3.02 -5.66 5.07
N THR A 100 3.02 -5.98 6.37
CA THR A 100 3.99 -6.88 6.99
C THR A 100 3.38 -8.27 7.11
N ILE A 101 4.12 -9.28 6.69
CA ILE A 101 3.63 -10.65 6.54
C ILE A 101 4.56 -11.59 7.32
N HIS A 102 3.98 -12.45 8.14
CA HIS A 102 4.70 -13.51 8.83
C HIS A 102 5.23 -14.56 7.85
N PRO A 103 6.23 -15.38 8.26
CA PRO A 103 6.73 -16.47 7.42
C PRO A 103 5.67 -17.49 6.97
N ASP A 104 4.55 -17.58 7.69
CA ASP A 104 3.43 -18.47 7.39
C ASP A 104 2.40 -17.84 6.43
N GLY A 105 2.63 -16.61 5.95
CA GLY A 105 1.74 -15.91 5.02
C GLY A 105 0.58 -15.15 5.67
N SER A 106 0.50 -15.12 6.99
CA SER A 106 -0.48 -14.29 7.70
C SER A 106 0.01 -12.86 7.85
N VAL A 107 -0.90 -11.88 7.79
CA VAL A 107 -0.59 -10.48 8.08
C VAL A 107 -0.13 -10.35 9.54
N LYS A 108 1.06 -9.79 9.73
CA LYS A 108 1.54 -9.32 11.03
C LYS A 108 0.93 -7.96 11.36
N GLU A 109 1.03 -7.02 10.43
CA GLU A 109 0.61 -5.62 10.64
C GLU A 109 0.45 -4.90 9.28
N VAL A 110 -0.46 -3.93 9.23
CA VAL A 110 -0.60 -3.00 8.10
C VAL A 110 -0.47 -1.58 8.62
N GLU A 111 0.29 -0.73 7.93
CA GLU A 111 0.49 0.68 8.29
C GLU A 111 0.29 1.60 7.09
N ILE A 112 -0.38 2.74 7.30
CA ILE A 112 -0.46 3.80 6.28
C ILE A 112 0.79 4.68 6.42
N LEU A 113 1.57 4.81 5.35
CA LEU A 113 2.82 5.57 5.35
C LEU A 113 2.61 7.01 4.88
N VAL A 114 1.91 7.17 3.76
CA VAL A 114 1.66 8.48 3.13
C VAL A 114 0.24 8.53 2.59
N TYR A 115 -0.48 9.58 2.95
CA TYR A 115 -1.83 9.86 2.50
C TYR A 115 -1.89 11.25 1.87
N ARG A 116 -2.60 11.42 0.75
CA ARG A 116 -2.50 12.61 -0.11
C ARG A 116 -3.84 13.24 -0.45
N GLU A 117 -4.91 12.83 0.22
CA GLU A 117 -6.25 13.35 -0.02
C GLU A 117 -6.77 14.16 1.17
N PRO A 118 -7.68 15.14 0.95
CA PRO A 118 -8.28 15.91 2.04
C PRO A 118 -9.22 15.10 2.94
N GLN A 119 -9.80 14.02 2.43
CA GLN A 119 -10.81 13.21 3.12
C GLN A 119 -10.52 11.73 2.91
N GLY A 120 -10.72 10.92 3.96
CA GLY A 120 -10.54 9.47 3.93
C GLY A 120 -9.28 8.99 4.65
N SER A 121 -8.54 9.91 5.29
CA SER A 121 -7.31 9.62 6.02
C SER A 121 -7.55 8.77 7.25
N GLU A 122 -8.80 8.58 7.68
CA GLU A 122 -9.22 7.70 8.77
C GLU A 122 -8.80 6.24 8.54
N VAL A 123 -8.43 5.83 7.32
CA VAL A 123 -7.80 4.52 7.07
C VAL A 123 -6.45 4.33 7.78
N HIS A 124 -5.82 5.40 8.29
CA HIS A 124 -4.64 5.30 9.16
C HIS A 124 -4.98 4.85 10.58
N GLU A 125 -6.26 4.83 10.97
CA GLU A 125 -6.64 4.49 12.33
C GLU A 125 -6.31 3.02 12.64
N LYS A 126 -5.63 2.79 13.77
CA LYS A 126 -5.27 1.44 14.24
C LYS A 126 -6.46 0.50 14.30
N ARG A 127 -7.65 1.00 14.67
CA ARG A 127 -8.86 0.18 14.73
C ARG A 127 -9.21 -0.43 13.37
N PHE A 128 -9.05 0.31 12.29
CA PHE A 128 -9.30 -0.18 10.94
C PHE A 128 -8.22 -1.17 10.50
N LEU A 129 -6.95 -0.81 10.68
CA LEU A 129 -5.79 -1.60 10.21
C LEU A 129 -5.64 -2.94 10.96
N LYS A 130 -6.00 -3.00 12.24
CA LYS A 130 -5.97 -4.25 13.02
C LYS A 130 -6.89 -5.34 12.50
N GLN A 131 -7.88 -5.00 11.68
CA GLN A 131 -8.79 -5.99 11.07
C GLN A 131 -8.08 -6.92 10.09
N TYR A 132 -6.88 -6.55 9.60
CA TYR A 132 -6.09 -7.39 8.71
C TYR A 132 -5.24 -8.41 9.44
N GLU A 133 -4.95 -8.23 10.74
CA GLU A 133 -4.08 -9.13 11.51
C GLU A 133 -4.50 -10.59 11.36
N LYS A 134 -3.53 -11.47 11.16
CA LYS A 134 -3.67 -12.92 10.96
C LYS A 134 -4.37 -13.37 9.68
N LYS A 135 -4.95 -12.47 8.87
CA LYS A 135 -5.53 -12.84 7.58
C LYS A 135 -4.45 -13.33 6.62
N LYS A 136 -4.79 -14.29 5.77
CA LYS A 136 -3.95 -14.91 4.74
C LYS A 136 -4.50 -14.65 3.34
N SER A 137 -3.74 -15.06 2.33
CA SER A 137 -4.13 -14.99 0.90
C SER A 137 -5.44 -15.73 0.60
N THR A 138 -5.83 -16.71 1.39
CA THR A 138 -7.07 -17.48 1.26
C THR A 138 -8.28 -16.83 1.94
N ASP A 139 -8.05 -15.94 2.91
CA ASP A 139 -9.13 -15.32 3.68
C ASP A 139 -9.84 -14.21 2.89
N PRO A 140 -11.15 -14.02 3.08
CA PRO A 140 -11.86 -12.93 2.45
C PRO A 140 -11.50 -11.56 3.10
N ILE A 141 -11.32 -10.55 2.24
CA ILE A 141 -10.98 -9.17 2.60
C ILE A 141 -11.86 -8.23 1.78
N ARG A 142 -13.16 -8.17 2.11
CA ARG A 142 -14.12 -7.28 1.47
C ARG A 142 -14.64 -6.27 2.48
N VAL A 143 -14.47 -4.99 2.18
CA VAL A 143 -15.03 -3.90 2.98
C VAL A 143 -16.56 -3.99 3.01
N GLY A 144 -17.15 -3.84 4.19
CA GLY A 144 -18.57 -4.00 4.44
C GLY A 144 -19.04 -5.45 4.63
N GLN A 145 -18.14 -6.44 4.49
CA GLN A 145 -18.42 -7.85 4.76
C GLN A 145 -17.43 -8.43 5.78
N ASP A 146 -16.15 -8.46 5.44
CA ASP A 146 -15.06 -9.04 6.24
C ASP A 146 -14.22 -7.98 6.97
N ILE A 147 -14.27 -6.74 6.46
CA ILE A 147 -13.60 -5.56 7.02
C ILE A 147 -14.68 -4.52 7.28
N THR A 148 -14.79 -4.06 8.53
CA THR A 148 -15.68 -2.96 8.90
C THR A 148 -15.25 -1.70 8.17
N ASN A 149 -16.18 -1.09 7.46
CA ASN A 149 -15.94 0.15 6.73
C ASN A 149 -15.77 1.35 7.68
N ILE A 150 -15.16 2.42 7.18
CA ILE A 150 -15.09 3.71 7.85
C ILE A 150 -16.03 4.70 7.15
N SER A 151 -16.93 5.30 7.92
CA SER A 151 -17.83 6.33 7.39
C SER A 151 -17.04 7.52 6.85
N GLY A 152 -17.36 7.97 5.63
CA GLY A 152 -16.65 9.06 4.97
C GLY A 152 -15.32 8.69 4.32
N ALA A 153 -14.82 7.46 4.52
CA ALA A 153 -13.56 6.96 3.96
C ALA A 153 -13.74 5.68 3.13
N THR A 154 -14.96 5.40 2.63
CA THR A 154 -15.30 4.15 1.94
C THR A 154 -14.35 3.84 0.78
N ILE A 155 -14.06 4.82 -0.10
CA ILE A 155 -13.19 4.62 -1.25
C ILE A 155 -11.77 4.23 -0.78
N SER A 156 -11.20 5.00 0.15
CA SER A 156 -9.88 4.71 0.71
C SER A 156 -9.84 3.35 1.40
N ALA A 157 -10.88 2.98 2.14
CA ALA A 157 -10.97 1.68 2.81
C ALA A 157 -10.95 0.53 1.80
N HIS A 158 -11.72 0.64 0.70
CA HIS A 158 -11.71 -0.34 -0.39
C HIS A 158 -10.33 -0.42 -1.06
N SER A 159 -9.71 0.72 -1.38
CA SER A 159 -8.38 0.76 -2.00
C SER A 159 -7.33 0.07 -1.12
N VAL A 160 -7.26 0.39 0.18
CA VAL A 160 -6.32 -0.25 1.10
C VAL A 160 -6.61 -1.76 1.23
N SER A 161 -7.87 -2.17 1.40
CA SER A 161 -8.24 -3.59 1.48
C SER A 161 -7.87 -4.38 0.22
N ASN A 162 -8.09 -3.80 -0.98
CA ASN A 162 -7.72 -4.42 -2.25
C ASN A 162 -6.20 -4.57 -2.36
N GLY A 163 -5.46 -3.53 -1.97
CA GLY A 163 -4.01 -3.53 -1.93
C GLY A 163 -3.45 -4.62 -1.01
N VAL A 164 -3.91 -4.67 0.24
CA VAL A 164 -3.51 -5.71 1.21
C VAL A 164 -3.84 -7.12 0.69
N LYS A 165 -5.03 -7.32 0.12
CA LYS A 165 -5.42 -8.61 -0.46
C LYS A 165 -4.49 -9.02 -1.60
N ARG A 166 -4.13 -8.08 -2.48
CA ARG A 166 -3.18 -8.33 -3.57
C ARG A 166 -1.80 -8.67 -3.02
N ASP A 167 -1.29 -7.94 -2.02
CA ASP A 167 0.02 -8.20 -1.42
C ASP A 167 0.11 -9.63 -0.88
N LEU A 168 -0.94 -10.12 -0.22
CA LEU A 168 -1.02 -11.50 0.27
C LEU A 168 -1.05 -12.54 -0.86
N ILE A 169 -1.78 -12.28 -1.95
CA ILE A 169 -1.80 -13.18 -3.12
C ILE A 169 -0.43 -13.23 -3.79
N LEU A 170 0.25 -12.08 -3.92
CA LEU A 170 1.60 -12.00 -4.48
C LEU A 170 2.60 -12.72 -3.58
N TRP A 171 2.50 -12.53 -2.26
CA TRP A 171 3.34 -13.26 -1.31
C TRP A 171 3.18 -14.77 -1.47
N ASP A 172 1.94 -15.25 -1.53
CA ASP A 172 1.64 -16.68 -1.69
C ASP A 172 2.22 -17.25 -2.99
N LEU A 173 2.09 -16.52 -4.09
CA LEU A 173 2.67 -16.89 -5.38
C LEU A 173 4.20 -17.02 -5.33
N PHE A 174 4.89 -16.07 -4.69
CA PHE A 174 6.37 -16.02 -4.74
C PHE A 174 7.07 -16.77 -3.60
N TYR A 175 6.39 -16.94 -2.46
CA TYR A 175 6.98 -17.46 -1.22
C TYR A 175 6.17 -18.58 -0.57
N GLY A 176 4.86 -18.67 -0.83
CA GLY A 176 3.96 -19.64 -0.20
C GLY A 176 4.11 -21.09 -0.69
N SER A 177 4.76 -21.31 -1.83
CA SER A 177 4.92 -22.65 -2.44
C SER A 177 6.21 -23.38 -1.98
N LYS A 178 6.63 -23.23 -0.73
CA LYS A 178 7.78 -23.93 -0.15
C LYS A 178 7.39 -24.91 0.93
#